data_AF-A0A8T4RLI0-F1
#
_entry.id   AF-A0A8T4RLI0-F1
#
_cell.length_a   1.000
_cell.length_b   1.000
_cell.length_c   1.000
_cell.angle_alpha   90.00
_cell.angle_beta   90.00
_cell.angle_gamma   90.00
#
_symmetry.space_group_name_H-M   'P 1'
#
loop_
_entity.id
_entity.type
_entity.pdbx_description
1 polymer ?
#
loop_
_entity_poly.entity_id
_entity_poly.type
_entity_poly.pdbx_seq_one_letter_code
_entity_poly.pdbx_strand_id
1 'polypeptide(L)'
;MKSKKSIMDPFMGVEIRNVKESDMAQILRDAEIRRQQEIADWESRSKPLYELVFSEYFTVGDIIAKSYATSFTPHSEMRCGGESSNYRGGFISRLVLKVVPDNNDVPVRKLTFDGVSIVRAGDYISAQIPRFEEKKVESGFICGHEHYNSLYLGRDFKPEESAIELALFSADGKVSADGKVLRRDRSIDYDRFMKK
;
A
#
# COMPACT_ATOMS: atom_id res chain seq x y z
N MET A 1 23.22 -19.41 -43.30
CA MET A 1 23.46 -19.23 -41.85
C MET A 1 22.10 -19.21 -41.15
N LYS A 2 21.80 -20.16 -40.25
CA LYS A 2 20.54 -20.14 -39.47
C LYS A 2 20.68 -19.07 -38.38
N SER A 3 19.84 -18.04 -38.44
CA SER A 3 19.74 -17.02 -37.38
C SER A 3 19.41 -17.73 -36.06
N LYS A 4 20.29 -17.60 -35.06
CA LYS A 4 20.01 -18.08 -33.70
C LYS A 4 19.01 -17.11 -33.08
N LYS A 5 17.75 -17.51 -32.99
CA LYS A 5 16.72 -16.78 -32.24
C LYS A 5 17.01 -16.95 -30.74
N SER A 6 17.20 -15.85 -30.02
CA SER A 6 17.19 -15.79 -28.56
C SER A 6 16.02 -14.92 -28.10
N ILE A 7 15.40 -15.31 -26.98
CA ILE A 7 14.21 -14.64 -26.44
C ILE A 7 14.40 -14.50 -24.94
N MET A 8 14.02 -13.33 -24.42
CA MET A 8 13.93 -13.09 -22.98
C MET A 8 12.69 -13.81 -22.47
N ASP A 9 12.87 -14.65 -21.45
CA ASP A 9 11.76 -15.09 -20.62
C ASP A 9 11.07 -13.81 -20.10
N PRO A 10 9.80 -13.57 -20.47
CA PRO A 10 9.10 -12.34 -20.16
C PRO A 10 8.86 -12.17 -18.65
N PHE A 11 9.10 -13.20 -17.85
CA PHE A 11 8.87 -13.22 -16.41
C PHE A 11 10.18 -13.24 -15.61
N MET A 12 11.15 -14.10 -16.00
CA MET A 12 12.42 -14.22 -15.27
C MET A 12 13.49 -13.24 -15.74
N GLY A 13 13.30 -12.59 -16.89
CA GLY A 13 14.32 -11.75 -17.53
C GLY A 13 15.55 -12.55 -17.98
N VAL A 14 15.43 -13.88 -18.12
CA VAL A 14 16.52 -14.78 -18.50
C VAL A 14 16.52 -14.99 -20.01
N GLU A 15 17.69 -14.87 -20.65
CA GLU A 15 17.84 -15.09 -22.09
C GLU A 15 17.88 -16.59 -22.41
N ILE A 16 16.91 -17.07 -23.18
CA ILE A 16 16.88 -18.44 -23.71
C ILE A 16 17.44 -18.43 -25.13
N ARG A 17 18.52 -19.17 -25.38
CA ARG A 17 19.22 -19.22 -26.69
C ARG A 17 18.90 -20.49 -27.48
N ASN A 18 18.93 -20.40 -28.81
CA ASN A 18 18.73 -21.51 -29.77
C ASN A 18 17.33 -22.15 -29.75
N VAL A 19 16.28 -21.35 -29.70
CA VAL A 19 14.90 -21.87 -29.61
C VAL A 19 14.37 -22.25 -31.00
N LYS A 20 13.83 -23.47 -31.17
CA LYS A 20 13.06 -23.85 -32.38
C LYS A 20 11.62 -23.35 -32.27
N GLU A 21 10.92 -23.15 -33.39
CA GLU A 21 9.52 -22.69 -33.38
C GLU A 21 8.55 -23.62 -32.65
N SER A 22 8.80 -24.94 -32.67
CA SER A 22 8.07 -25.92 -31.85
C SER A 22 8.27 -25.72 -30.34
N ASP A 23 9.47 -25.29 -29.96
CA ASP A 23 9.87 -25.12 -28.57
C ASP A 23 9.28 -23.79 -28.04
N MET A 24 9.09 -22.79 -28.91
CA MET A 24 8.45 -21.52 -28.58
C MET A 24 7.00 -21.67 -28.13
N ALA A 25 6.20 -22.43 -28.85
CA ALA A 25 4.81 -22.68 -28.48
C ALA A 25 4.70 -23.44 -27.15
N GLN A 26 5.70 -24.27 -26.83
CA GLN A 26 5.76 -24.97 -25.54
C GLN A 26 6.16 -24.02 -24.41
N ILE A 27 7.20 -23.20 -24.59
CA ILE A 27 7.66 -22.21 -23.60
C ILE A 27 6.53 -21.24 -23.24
N LEU A 28 5.79 -20.73 -24.23
CA LEU A 28 4.66 -19.83 -23.97
C LEU A 28 3.52 -20.51 -23.22
N ARG A 29 3.21 -21.77 -23.55
CA ARG A 29 2.18 -22.54 -22.82
C ARG A 29 2.61 -22.83 -21.38
N ASP A 30 3.85 -23.23 -21.17
CA ASP A 30 4.37 -23.51 -19.83
C ASP A 30 4.42 -22.22 -18.98
N ALA A 31 4.76 -21.08 -19.59
CA ALA A 31 4.73 -19.77 -18.93
C ALA A 31 3.30 -19.38 -18.53
N GLU A 32 2.32 -19.58 -19.42
CA GLU A 32 0.92 -19.28 -19.14
C GLU A 32 0.35 -20.18 -18.03
N ILE A 33 0.69 -21.48 -18.03
CA ILE A 33 0.30 -22.41 -16.95
C ILE A 33 0.86 -21.95 -15.60
N ARG A 34 2.14 -21.55 -15.55
CA ARG A 34 2.76 -21.04 -14.31
C ARG A 34 2.10 -19.75 -13.84
N ARG A 35 1.81 -18.84 -14.77
CA ARG A 35 1.10 -17.59 -14.49
C ARG A 35 -0.26 -17.87 -13.85
N GLN A 36 -1.04 -18.80 -14.43
CA GLN A 36 -2.35 -19.18 -13.89
C GLN A 36 -2.24 -19.82 -12.50
N GLN A 37 -1.24 -20.67 -12.27
CA GLN A 37 -0.98 -21.26 -10.95
C GLN A 37 -0.63 -20.21 -9.91
N GLU A 38 0.21 -19.22 -10.25
CA GLU A 38 0.58 -18.14 -9.35
C GLU A 38 -0.60 -17.20 -9.04
N ILE A 39 -1.42 -16.88 -10.05
CA ILE A 39 -2.66 -16.12 -9.84
C ILE A 39 -3.60 -16.87 -8.90
N ALA A 40 -3.84 -18.16 -9.14
CA ALA A 40 -4.70 -18.97 -8.28
C ALA A 40 -4.15 -19.05 -6.84
N ASP A 41 -2.83 -19.16 -6.68
CA ASP A 41 -2.19 -19.11 -5.37
C ASP A 41 -2.41 -17.75 -4.67
N TRP A 42 -2.23 -16.63 -5.39
CA TRP A 42 -2.50 -15.30 -4.84
C TRP A 42 -3.97 -15.12 -4.47
N GLU A 43 -4.89 -15.54 -5.33
CA GLU A 43 -6.33 -15.48 -5.07
C GLU A 43 -6.68 -16.25 -3.79
N SER A 44 -6.12 -17.45 -3.62
CA SER A 44 -6.37 -18.29 -2.43
C SER A 44 -5.88 -17.67 -1.12
N ARG A 45 -4.81 -16.86 -1.17
CA ARG A 45 -4.22 -16.19 0.01
C ARG A 45 -4.69 -14.75 0.19
N SER A 46 -5.40 -14.21 -0.80
CA SER A 46 -5.89 -12.83 -0.78
C SER A 46 -6.97 -12.63 0.26
N LYS A 47 -7.00 -11.42 0.82
CA LYS A 47 -8.01 -11.01 1.80
C LYS A 47 -8.53 -9.63 1.45
N PRO A 48 -9.76 -9.29 1.87
CA PRO A 48 -10.24 -7.93 1.76
C PRO A 48 -9.42 -6.99 2.67
N LEU A 49 -9.25 -5.73 2.25
CA LEU A 49 -8.39 -4.75 2.94
C LEU A 49 -8.73 -4.57 4.43
N TYR A 50 -10.01 -4.59 4.79
CA TYR A 50 -10.43 -4.38 6.18
C TYR A 50 -9.94 -5.50 7.13
N GLU A 51 -9.61 -6.68 6.61
CA GLU A 51 -9.02 -7.78 7.39
C GLU A 51 -7.49 -7.67 7.51
N LEU A 52 -6.88 -6.74 6.78
CA LEU A 52 -5.44 -6.50 6.75
C LEU A 52 -5.04 -5.26 7.54
N VAL A 53 -5.96 -4.72 8.36
CA VAL A 53 -5.72 -3.60 9.27
C VAL A 53 -5.49 -4.13 10.68
N PHE A 54 -4.40 -3.70 11.31
CA PHE A 54 -4.00 -4.16 12.64
C PHE A 54 -3.80 -2.97 13.55
N SER A 55 -4.24 -3.11 14.80
CA SER A 55 -4.09 -2.08 15.81
C SER A 55 -2.90 -2.39 16.68
N GLU A 56 -1.96 -1.47 16.77
CA GLU A 56 -0.77 -1.59 17.61
C GLU A 56 -0.64 -0.37 18.52
N TYR A 57 0.01 -0.56 19.67
CA TYR A 57 0.17 0.47 20.68
C TYR A 57 1.60 1.01 20.69
N PHE A 58 1.69 2.33 20.86
CA PHE A 58 2.95 3.03 20.74
C PHE A 58 3.05 4.19 21.74
N THR A 59 4.27 4.42 22.20
CA THR A 59 4.67 5.69 22.80
C THR A 59 5.31 6.58 21.74
N VAL A 60 4.82 7.81 21.60
CA VAL A 60 5.38 8.78 20.66
C VAL A 60 6.63 9.41 21.26
N GLY A 61 7.76 9.29 20.57
CA GLY A 61 9.02 9.92 20.96
C GLY A 61 9.15 11.32 20.39
N ASP A 62 9.08 11.45 19.06
CA ASP A 62 9.23 12.71 18.33
C ASP A 62 8.16 12.86 17.25
N ILE A 63 7.92 14.10 16.83
CA ILE A 63 6.97 14.43 15.77
C ILE A 63 7.63 15.36 14.75
N ILE A 64 7.51 14.99 13.48
CA ILE A 64 7.90 15.82 12.35
C ILE A 64 6.66 16.05 11.50
N ALA A 65 6.12 17.28 11.56
CA ALA A 65 5.03 17.68 10.70
C ALA A 65 5.58 18.21 9.36
N LYS A 66 5.06 17.69 8.25
CA LYS A 66 5.37 18.18 6.90
C LYS A 66 4.07 18.57 6.21
N SER A 67 4.03 19.77 5.65
CA SER A 67 2.91 20.22 4.83
C SER A 67 3.36 20.33 3.38
N TYR A 68 2.57 19.79 2.45
CA TYR A 68 2.84 19.81 1.02
C TYR A 68 1.74 20.58 0.30
N ALA A 69 2.12 21.48 -0.60
CA ALA A 69 1.16 22.14 -1.48
C ALA A 69 0.59 21.12 -2.48
N THR A 70 -0.72 21.13 -2.67
CA THR A 70 -1.40 20.31 -3.67
C THR A 70 -1.80 21.14 -4.86
N SER A 71 -1.94 20.47 -6.00
CA SER A 71 -2.48 21.07 -7.21
C SER A 71 -3.38 20.07 -7.92
N PHE A 72 -4.34 20.57 -8.69
CA PHE A 72 -5.29 19.74 -9.41
C PHE A 72 -5.65 20.34 -10.76
N THR A 73 -6.07 19.47 -11.67
CA THR A 73 -6.63 19.83 -12.96
C THR A 73 -8.01 19.20 -13.05
N PRO A 74 -9.09 19.98 -13.13
CA PRO A 74 -10.43 19.45 -13.37
C PRO A 74 -10.45 18.62 -14.66
N HIS A 75 -11.15 17.48 -14.65
CA HIS A 75 -11.27 16.63 -15.84
C HIS A 75 -11.84 17.39 -17.06
N SER A 76 -12.73 18.36 -16.84
CA SER A 76 -13.28 19.23 -17.88
C SER A 76 -12.24 20.14 -18.56
N GLU A 77 -11.06 20.30 -17.96
CA GLU A 77 -9.99 21.18 -18.42
C GLU A 77 -8.72 20.42 -18.84
N MET A 78 -8.75 19.08 -18.76
CA MET A 78 -7.66 18.25 -19.26
C MET A 78 -7.63 18.30 -20.79
N ARG A 79 -6.48 18.66 -21.35
CA ARG A 79 -6.27 18.76 -22.81
C ARG A 79 -5.32 17.66 -23.28
N CYS A 80 -5.72 16.95 -24.35
CA CYS A 80 -4.84 16.00 -25.04
C CYS A 80 -3.95 16.75 -26.04
N GLY A 81 -2.62 16.64 -25.91
CA GLY A 81 -1.65 17.25 -26.83
C GLY A 81 -1.29 18.71 -26.53
N GLY A 82 -1.68 19.25 -25.36
CA GLY A 82 -1.30 20.58 -24.90
C GLY A 82 -1.27 20.69 -23.37
N GLU A 83 -0.88 21.84 -22.84
CA GLU A 83 -0.86 22.06 -21.39
C GLU A 83 -2.29 22.19 -20.83
N SER A 84 -2.54 21.47 -19.73
CA SER A 84 -3.79 21.55 -18.99
C SER A 84 -3.66 22.56 -17.84
N SER A 85 -4.76 23.22 -17.48
CA SER A 85 -4.78 24.18 -16.36
C SER A 85 -4.38 23.49 -15.06
N ASN A 86 -3.46 24.09 -14.29
CA ASN A 86 -3.09 23.59 -12.97
C ASN A 86 -3.50 24.57 -11.88
N TYR A 87 -4.49 24.21 -11.09
CA TYR A 87 -5.01 25.03 -9.99
C TYR A 87 -4.36 24.62 -8.67
N ARG A 88 -4.09 25.60 -7.81
CA ARG A 88 -3.63 25.33 -6.43
C ARG A 88 -4.77 24.72 -5.63
N GLY A 89 -4.59 23.49 -5.16
CA GLY A 89 -5.59 22.71 -4.42
C GLY A 89 -5.57 22.94 -2.91
N GLY A 90 -4.50 23.50 -2.35
CA GLY A 90 -4.34 23.75 -0.92
C GLY A 90 -3.08 23.10 -0.36
N PHE A 91 -3.13 22.63 0.89
CA PHE A 91 -2.03 21.90 1.54
C PHE A 91 -2.55 20.59 2.14
N ILE A 92 -1.79 19.51 1.98
CA ILE A 92 -1.97 18.28 2.75
C ILE A 92 -0.95 18.25 3.87
N SER A 93 -1.38 17.88 5.08
CA SER A 93 -0.51 17.67 6.22
C SER A 93 -0.19 16.18 6.37
N ARG A 94 1.10 15.88 6.49
CA ARG A 94 1.64 14.56 6.79
C ARG A 94 2.37 14.66 8.12
N LEU A 95 1.95 13.87 9.09
CA LEU A 95 2.66 13.70 10.34
C LEU A 95 3.57 12.48 10.23
N VAL A 96 4.84 12.65 10.62
CA VAL A 96 5.79 11.56 10.77
C VAL A 96 6.13 11.45 12.24
N LEU A 97 5.65 10.38 12.87
CA LEU A 97 5.84 10.11 14.29
C LEU A 97 7.00 9.12 14.45
N LYS A 98 8.00 9.45 15.25
CA LYS A 98 8.94 8.44 15.77
C LYS A 98 8.30 7.79 16.97
N VAL A 99 8.21 6.47 16.96
CA VAL A 99 7.45 5.71 17.95
C VAL A 99 8.28 4.58 18.54
N VAL A 100 7.94 4.22 19.78
CA VAL A 100 8.41 3.02 20.44
C VAL A 100 7.18 2.13 20.64
N PRO A 101 7.13 0.93 20.02
CA PRO A 101 6.02 0.02 20.23
C PRO A 101 6.08 -0.55 21.64
N ASP A 102 4.90 -0.84 22.18
CA ASP A 102 4.78 -1.53 23.46
C ASP A 102 5.16 -3.01 23.32
N ASN A 103 4.83 -3.61 22.17
CA ASN A 103 5.27 -4.96 21.82
C ASN A 103 6.64 -4.93 21.11
N ASN A 104 7.66 -5.55 21.70
CA ASN A 104 9.01 -5.63 21.14
C ASN A 104 9.09 -6.42 19.83
N ASP A 105 8.13 -7.31 19.56
CA ASP A 105 8.06 -8.08 18.31
C ASP A 105 7.66 -7.20 17.12
N VAL A 106 7.10 -6.01 17.37
CA VAL A 106 6.72 -5.06 16.33
C VAL A 106 7.95 -4.23 15.94
N PRO A 107 8.44 -4.31 14.69
CA PRO A 107 9.64 -3.58 14.25
C PRO A 107 9.37 -2.11 13.94
N VAL A 108 8.12 -1.67 13.96
CA VAL A 108 7.72 -0.30 13.60
C VAL A 108 8.37 0.71 14.54
N ARG A 109 9.12 1.67 13.97
CA ARG A 109 9.74 2.78 14.70
C ARG A 109 9.31 4.14 14.16
N LYS A 110 8.64 4.16 13.01
CA LYS A 110 8.15 5.37 12.37
C LYS A 110 6.78 5.15 11.78
N LEU A 111 5.85 6.01 12.15
CA LEU A 111 4.49 6.03 11.60
C LEU A 111 4.28 7.28 10.77
N THR A 112 3.82 7.10 9.55
CA THR A 112 3.35 8.17 8.67
C THR A 112 1.83 8.26 8.75
N PHE A 113 1.31 9.45 9.01
CA PHE A 113 -0.13 9.69 9.10
C PHE A 113 -0.49 10.86 8.19
N ASP A 114 -1.24 10.57 7.12
CA ASP A 114 -1.73 11.55 6.16
C ASP A 114 -3.07 12.12 6.64
N GLY A 115 -2.97 13.12 7.52
CA GLY A 115 -4.10 13.75 8.18
C GLY A 115 -3.66 14.77 9.23
N VAL A 116 -4.64 15.33 9.93
CA VAL A 116 -4.39 16.26 11.05
C VAL A 116 -4.61 15.54 12.36
N SER A 117 -3.63 15.62 13.26
CA SER A 117 -3.75 15.09 14.62
C SER A 117 -3.05 15.99 15.62
N ILE A 118 -3.51 15.97 16.87
CA ILE A 118 -2.99 16.79 17.99
C ILE A 118 -1.97 16.07 18.86
N VAL A 119 -1.52 14.90 18.42
CA VAL A 119 -0.53 14.05 19.11
C VAL A 119 0.74 14.86 19.42
N ARG A 120 1.34 14.58 20.57
CA ARG A 120 2.56 15.20 21.12
C ARG A 120 3.59 14.14 21.49
N ALA A 121 4.85 14.58 21.59
CA ALA A 121 5.90 13.75 22.16
C ALA A 121 5.53 13.34 23.61
N GLY A 122 5.71 12.07 23.93
CA GLY A 122 5.31 11.44 25.20
C GLY A 122 3.92 10.81 25.17
N ASP A 123 3.08 11.12 24.19
CA ASP A 123 1.71 10.59 24.13
C ASP A 123 1.71 9.07 23.91
N TYR A 124 0.69 8.43 24.50
CA TYR A 124 0.38 7.03 24.27
C TYR A 124 -0.76 6.91 23.27
N ILE A 125 -0.53 6.16 22.19
CA ILE A 125 -1.45 6.05 21.07
C ILE A 125 -1.69 4.59 20.70
N SER A 126 -2.86 4.31 20.14
CA SER A 126 -3.08 3.13 19.30
C SER A 126 -3.16 3.57 17.85
N ALA A 127 -2.45 2.89 16.96
CA ALA A 127 -2.46 3.16 15.54
C ALA A 127 -3.05 1.98 14.78
N GLN A 128 -4.00 2.25 13.89
CA GLN A 128 -4.45 1.27 12.91
C GLN A 128 -3.53 1.32 11.69
N ILE A 129 -2.88 0.20 11.39
CA ILE A 129 -1.86 0.07 10.35
C ILE A 129 -2.31 -1.00 9.34
N PRO A 130 -2.54 -0.64 8.08
CA PRO A 130 -2.79 -1.62 7.03
C PRO A 130 -1.47 -2.31 6.62
N ARG A 131 -1.37 -3.62 6.79
CA ARG A 131 -0.20 -4.44 6.40
C ARG A 131 -0.54 -5.35 5.24
N PHE A 132 -0.41 -4.81 4.04
CA PHE A 132 -0.67 -5.57 2.81
C PHE A 132 0.36 -5.31 1.73
N GLU A 133 0.40 -6.23 0.76
CA GLU A 133 0.98 -6.05 -0.56
C GLU A 133 -0.12 -6.14 -1.61
N GLU A 134 -0.13 -5.21 -2.56
CA GLU A 134 -1.07 -5.21 -3.67
C GLU A 134 -0.45 -5.95 -4.87
N LYS A 135 -1.13 -7.00 -5.34
CA LYS A 135 -0.82 -7.69 -6.59
C LYS A 135 -1.91 -7.36 -7.60
N LYS A 136 -1.51 -6.87 -8.77
CA LYS A 136 -2.43 -6.59 -9.87
C LYS A 136 -2.47 -7.79 -10.79
N VAL A 137 -3.64 -8.38 -10.95
CA VAL A 137 -3.89 -9.49 -11.85
C VAL A 137 -4.71 -8.97 -13.02
N GLU A 138 -4.23 -9.18 -14.24
CA GLU A 138 -5.02 -8.89 -15.44
C GLU A 138 -6.29 -9.76 -15.42
N SER A 139 -7.45 -9.11 -15.36
CA SER A 139 -8.76 -9.77 -15.34
C SER A 139 -9.44 -9.82 -16.70
N GLY A 140 -8.79 -9.25 -17.73
CA GLY A 140 -9.21 -9.30 -19.13
C GLY A 140 -9.10 -7.95 -19.84
N PHE A 141 -9.46 -7.95 -21.12
CA PHE A 141 -9.59 -6.74 -21.95
C PHE A 141 -11.07 -6.39 -22.10
N ILE A 142 -11.49 -5.23 -21.61
CA ILE A 142 -12.81 -4.65 -21.94
C ILE A 142 -12.55 -3.28 -22.57
N CYS A 143 -13.05 -3.08 -23.78
CA CYS A 143 -13.02 -1.79 -24.48
C CYS A 143 -11.62 -1.14 -24.61
N GLY A 144 -10.57 -1.92 -24.84
CA GLY A 144 -9.22 -1.39 -25.08
C GLY A 144 -8.48 -0.89 -23.84
N HIS A 145 -9.01 -1.14 -22.64
CA HIS A 145 -8.31 -0.92 -21.38
C HIS A 145 -8.03 -2.26 -20.69
N GLU A 146 -6.80 -2.40 -20.17
CA GLU A 146 -6.43 -3.52 -19.30
C GLU A 146 -7.16 -3.34 -17.98
N HIS A 147 -8.05 -4.29 -17.67
CA HIS A 147 -8.66 -4.36 -16.35
C HIS A 147 -7.76 -5.17 -15.44
N TYR A 148 -7.43 -4.58 -14.30
CA TYR A 148 -6.66 -5.23 -13.26
C TYR A 148 -7.55 -5.44 -12.05
N ASN A 149 -7.61 -6.69 -11.58
CA ASN A 149 -8.11 -6.99 -10.26
C ASN A 149 -6.95 -6.85 -9.28
N SER A 150 -7.12 -5.98 -8.27
CA SER A 150 -6.16 -5.86 -7.17
C SER A 150 -6.46 -6.93 -6.12
N LEU A 151 -5.50 -7.83 -5.92
CA LEU A 151 -5.47 -8.78 -4.82
C LEU A 151 -4.59 -8.22 -3.70
N TYR A 152 -5.05 -8.33 -2.45
CA TYR A 152 -4.30 -7.86 -1.29
C TYR A 152 -3.83 -9.03 -0.45
N LEU A 153 -2.52 -9.15 -0.29
CA LEU A 153 -1.87 -10.21 0.46
C LEU A 153 -1.36 -9.66 1.79
N GLY A 154 -1.59 -10.38 2.88
CA GLY A 154 -1.04 -10.01 4.18
C GLY A 154 0.49 -10.09 4.20
N ARG A 155 1.13 -9.15 4.90
CA ARG A 155 2.58 -9.14 5.11
C ARG A 155 2.95 -8.81 6.55
N ASP A 156 4.23 -8.96 6.86
CA ASP A 156 4.79 -8.53 8.13
C ASP A 156 4.98 -7.01 8.18
N PHE A 157 5.09 -6.49 9.41
CA PHE A 157 5.37 -5.09 9.67
C PHE A 157 6.79 -4.72 9.21
N LYS A 158 6.92 -3.50 8.69
CA LYS A 158 8.19 -2.87 8.33
C LYS A 158 8.57 -1.86 9.43
N PRO A 159 9.85 -1.45 9.49
CA PRO A 159 10.27 -0.40 10.43
C PRO A 159 9.57 0.95 10.22
N GLU A 160 9.14 1.22 8.98
CA GLU A 160 8.35 2.40 8.63
C GLU A 160 6.99 1.94 8.08
N GLU A 161 5.91 2.43 8.68
CA GLU A 161 4.55 2.10 8.29
C GLU A 161 3.68 3.36 8.17
N SER A 162 2.55 3.21 7.48
CA SER A 162 1.50 4.23 7.45
C SER A 162 0.38 3.86 8.41
N ALA A 163 -0.12 4.83 9.17
CA ALA A 163 -1.30 4.67 10.01
C ALA A 163 -2.51 5.31 9.33
N ILE A 164 -3.67 4.64 9.42
CA ILE A 164 -4.93 5.13 8.86
C ILE A 164 -5.86 5.73 9.92
N GLU A 165 -5.66 5.39 11.18
CA GLU A 165 -6.33 5.97 12.34
C GLU A 165 -5.34 6.02 13.51
N LEU A 166 -5.37 7.13 14.26
CA LEU A 166 -4.65 7.28 15.52
C LEU A 166 -5.67 7.52 16.63
N ALA A 167 -5.63 6.70 17.67
CA ALA A 167 -6.39 6.89 18.90
C ALA A 167 -5.46 7.36 20.00
N LEU A 168 -5.71 8.56 20.53
CA LEU A 168 -4.95 9.15 21.63
C LEU A 168 -5.56 8.74 22.97
N PHE A 169 -4.73 8.27 23.90
CA PHE A 169 -5.13 7.85 25.24
C PHE A 169 -4.79 8.91 26.29
N SER A 170 -5.51 8.89 27.41
CA SER A 170 -5.14 9.66 28.60
C SER A 170 -3.75 9.27 29.09
N ALA A 171 -3.07 10.14 29.84
CA ALA A 171 -1.78 9.83 30.46
C ALA A 171 -1.83 8.54 31.33
N ASP A 172 -2.97 8.31 31.98
CA ASP A 172 -3.24 7.09 32.77
C ASP A 172 -3.51 5.85 31.91
N GLY A 173 -3.70 6.02 30.60
CA GLY A 173 -4.03 4.97 29.64
C GLY A 173 -2.93 3.93 29.42
N LYS A 174 -1.69 4.22 29.83
CA LYS A 174 -0.63 3.20 29.92
C LYS A 174 -0.81 2.24 31.10
N VAL A 175 -1.53 2.64 32.13
CA VAL A 175 -1.58 1.96 33.43
C VAL A 175 -2.89 1.18 33.61
N SER A 176 -3.92 1.48 32.83
CA SER A 176 -5.25 0.87 32.94
C SER A 176 -5.63 0.14 31.65
N ALA A 177 -6.13 -1.09 31.79
CA ALA A 177 -6.70 -1.89 30.71
C ALA A 177 -7.89 -1.20 30.00
N ASP A 178 -8.50 -0.19 30.65
CA ASP A 178 -9.65 0.58 30.16
C ASP A 178 -9.25 2.03 29.81
N GLY A 179 -7.98 2.26 29.47
CA GLY A 179 -7.42 3.58 29.17
C GLY A 179 -8.39 4.43 28.34
N LYS A 180 -8.82 5.55 28.91
CA LYS A 180 -9.82 6.42 28.27
C LYS A 180 -9.25 7.00 26.98
N VAL A 181 -9.87 6.67 25.86
CA VAL A 181 -9.59 7.29 24.56
C VAL A 181 -10.05 8.74 24.61
N LEU A 182 -9.09 9.66 24.50
CA LEU A 182 -9.36 11.09 24.47
C LEU A 182 -9.87 11.53 23.10
N ARG A 183 -9.32 10.94 22.04
CA ARG A 183 -9.60 11.37 20.66
C ARG A 183 -9.22 10.27 19.66
N ARG A 184 -9.91 10.26 18.52
CA ARG A 184 -9.49 9.51 17.33
C ARG A 184 -9.37 10.46 16.15
N ASP A 185 -8.27 10.36 15.42
CA ASP A 185 -8.02 11.09 14.19
C ASP A 185 -7.85 10.09 13.04
N ARG A 186 -8.45 10.38 11.88
CA ARG A 186 -8.45 9.50 10.71
C ARG A 186 -7.65 10.11 9.57
N SER A 187 -6.94 9.26 8.86
CA SER A 187 -6.25 9.64 7.63
C SER A 187 -7.24 9.89 6.50
N ILE A 188 -6.78 10.57 5.45
CA ILE A 188 -7.56 10.84 4.24
C ILE A 188 -8.03 9.52 3.56
N ASP A 189 -7.23 8.46 3.66
CA ASP A 189 -7.50 7.18 3.01
C ASP A 189 -8.28 6.19 3.89
N TYR A 190 -8.76 6.60 5.08
CA TYR A 190 -9.40 5.70 6.05
C TYR A 190 -10.54 4.87 5.45
N ASP A 191 -11.41 5.49 4.65
CA ASP A 191 -12.59 4.84 4.08
C ASP A 191 -12.25 3.69 3.11
N ARG A 192 -11.04 3.68 2.52
CA ARG A 192 -10.57 2.59 1.65
C ARG A 192 -10.44 1.26 2.42
N PHE A 193 -10.22 1.32 3.73
CA PHE A 193 -9.92 0.18 4.58
C PHE A 193 -11.11 -0.27 5.42
N MET A 194 -12.25 0.41 5.33
CA MET A 194 -13.44 0.05 6.08
C MET A 194 -14.28 -1.00 5.34
N LYS A 195 -14.93 -1.85 6.13
CA LYS A 195 -15.92 -2.79 5.59
C LYS A 195 -17.09 -1.99 5.01
N LYS A 196 -17.36 -2.18 3.72
CA LYS A 196 -18.53 -1.62 3.04
C LYS A 196 -19.77 -2.46 3.29
#